data_AF-A0A2D4Q173-F1
#
_entry.id   AF-A0A2D4Q173-F1
#
_cell.length_a   1.000
_cell.length_b   1.000
_cell.length_c   1.000
_cell.angle_alpha   90.00
_cell.angle_beta   90.00
_cell.angle_gamma   90.00
#
_symmetry.space_group_name_H-M   'P 1'
#
loop_
_entity.id
_entity.type
_entity.pdbx_description
1 polymer ?
#
loop_
_entity_poly.entity_id
_entity_poly.type
_entity_poly.pdbx_seq_one_letter_code
_entity_poly.pdbx_strand_id
1 'polypeptide(L)'
;EIGLLDEGMEIYGGENVELGIRVWQCGGSVEVLPCSRIAHIERAHKPYTEDLTSHVRRNALRVAEVWMDEFKSHVYMAWNIPQEDSGIDIGDISERKALRKKLQCKTFRWYLVSVYPEMRMYSDTVAYG
;
A
#
# COMPACT_ATOMS: atom_id res chain seq x y z
N GLU A 1 -8.35 2.27 -17.56
CA GLU A 1 -7.21 1.41 -18.00
C GLU A 1 -6.39 0.84 -16.85
N ILE A 2 -5.91 1.65 -15.89
CA ILE A 2 -5.08 1.15 -14.77
C ILE A 2 -5.86 0.70 -13.51
N GLY A 3 -7.18 0.91 -13.45
CA GLY A 3 -8.06 0.32 -12.42
C GLY A 3 -8.60 1.23 -11.31
N LEU A 4 -8.63 2.56 -11.50
CA LEU A 4 -9.13 3.56 -10.51
C LEU A 4 -8.61 3.31 -9.09
N LEU A 5 -9.26 3.81 -8.04
CA LEU A 5 -8.93 3.45 -6.66
C LEU A 5 -9.51 2.08 -6.31
N ASP A 6 -8.97 1.45 -5.27
CA ASP A 6 -9.55 0.23 -4.71
C ASP A 6 -10.85 0.57 -3.97
N GLU A 7 -11.99 0.17 -4.53
CA GLU A 7 -13.33 0.44 -3.97
C GLU A 7 -13.58 -0.25 -2.63
N GLY A 8 -12.78 -1.25 -2.27
CA GLY A 8 -12.84 -1.90 -0.95
C GLY A 8 -12.10 -1.14 0.16
N MET A 9 -11.40 -0.04 -0.16
CA MET A 9 -10.78 0.83 0.84
C MET A 9 -11.82 1.73 1.50
N GLU A 10 -11.62 1.96 2.79
CA GLU A 10 -12.56 2.71 3.62
C GLU A 10 -11.98 4.04 4.08
N ILE A 11 -12.80 5.09 4.02
CA ILE A 11 -12.59 6.43 4.58
C ILE A 11 -11.27 7.12 4.17
N TYR A 12 -10.14 6.72 4.73
CA TYR A 12 -8.86 7.39 4.55
C TYR A 12 -7.67 6.47 4.83
N GLY A 13 -6.64 6.61 4.00
CA GLY A 13 -5.31 6.06 4.24
C GLY A 13 -5.03 4.84 3.37
N GLY A 14 -3.81 4.77 2.85
CA GLY A 14 -3.33 3.65 2.04
C GLY A 14 -3.59 3.80 0.54
N GLU A 15 -4.55 4.62 0.11
CA GLU A 15 -4.93 4.78 -1.30
C GLU A 15 -3.81 5.41 -2.14
N ASN A 16 -3.07 6.34 -1.56
CA ASN A 16 -1.90 6.97 -2.20
C ASN A 16 -0.74 5.98 -2.37
N VAL A 17 -0.53 5.12 -1.37
CA VAL A 17 0.51 4.08 -1.38
C VAL A 17 0.15 2.99 -2.40
N GLU A 18 -1.11 2.54 -2.41
CA GLU A 18 -1.65 1.59 -3.39
C GLU A 18 -1.42 2.07 -4.81
N LEU A 19 -1.86 3.30 -5.10
CA LEU A 19 -1.79 3.86 -6.44
C LEU A 19 -0.33 4.01 -6.87
N GLY A 20 0.55 4.53 -6.00
CA GLY A 20 1.96 4.70 -6.33
C GLY A 20 2.65 3.37 -6.63
N ILE A 21 2.48 2.38 -5.76
CA ILE A 21 3.05 1.04 -5.94
C ILE A 21 2.51 0.37 -7.21
N ARG A 22 1.20 0.45 -7.46
CA ARG A 22 0.57 -0.11 -8.66
C ARG A 22 1.09 0.54 -9.93
N VAL A 23 1.12 1.87 -9.99
CA VAL A 23 1.57 2.61 -11.19
C VAL A 23 2.96 2.16 -11.59
N TRP A 24 3.90 2.12 -10.64
CA TRP A 24 5.26 1.66 -10.91
C TRP A 24 5.32 0.19 -11.32
N GLN A 25 4.69 -0.71 -10.57
CA GLN A 25 4.73 -2.15 -10.89
C GLN A 25 4.07 -2.46 -12.25
N CYS A 26 3.08 -1.68 -12.67
CA CYS A 26 2.33 -1.93 -13.89
C CYS A 26 2.81 -1.10 -15.11
N GLY A 27 4.02 -0.53 -15.04
CA GLY A 27 4.70 0.07 -16.20
C GLY A 27 4.54 1.58 -16.37
N GLY A 28 3.94 2.27 -15.40
CA GLY A 28 3.91 3.73 -15.33
C GLY A 28 5.05 4.30 -14.47
N SER A 29 5.00 5.62 -14.25
CA SER A 29 5.90 6.35 -13.36
C SER A 29 5.11 7.35 -12.50
N VAL A 30 5.71 7.75 -11.38
CA VAL A 30 5.21 8.84 -10.52
C VAL A 30 6.24 9.95 -10.51
N GLU A 31 5.84 11.16 -10.87
CA GLU A 31 6.73 12.31 -11.03
C GLU A 31 6.27 13.50 -10.20
N VAL A 32 7.24 14.23 -9.65
CA VAL A 32 7.01 15.53 -8.99
C VAL A 32 7.51 16.61 -9.93
N LEU A 33 6.61 17.48 -10.39
CA LEU A 33 6.93 18.60 -11.30
C LEU A 33 7.15 19.90 -10.52
N PRO A 34 8.39 20.38 -10.31
CA PRO A 34 8.67 21.54 -9.45
C PRO A 34 8.08 22.86 -9.96
N CYS A 35 7.75 22.91 -11.26
CA CYS A 35 7.13 24.06 -11.92
C CYS A 35 5.62 24.15 -11.66
N SER A 36 4.95 23.05 -11.32
CA SER A 36 3.54 23.04 -10.95
C SER A 36 3.41 23.17 -9.43
N ARG A 37 2.79 24.26 -8.96
CA ARG A 37 2.76 24.60 -7.54
C ARG A 37 1.33 24.68 -7.03
N ILE A 38 1.01 23.80 -6.07
CA ILE A 38 -0.26 23.78 -5.34
C ILE A 38 0.10 23.74 -3.85
N ALA A 39 -0.49 24.63 -3.06
CA ALA A 39 -0.30 24.64 -1.61
C ALA A 39 -1.36 23.75 -0.94
N HIS A 40 -0.93 22.93 0.03
CA HIS A 40 -1.81 22.13 0.88
C HIS A 40 -1.62 22.56 2.33
N ILE A 41 -2.71 22.83 3.05
CA ILE A 41 -2.68 23.13 4.48
C ILE A 41 -2.72 21.80 5.23
N GLU A 42 -1.57 21.39 5.77
CA GLU A 42 -1.49 20.20 6.62
C GLU A 42 -2.31 20.39 7.90
N ARG A 43 -2.99 19.32 8.31
CA ARG A 43 -3.77 19.28 9.55
C ARG A 43 -3.25 18.14 10.40
N ALA A 44 -3.05 18.40 11.69
CA ALA A 44 -2.67 17.37 12.66
C ALA A 44 -3.77 16.32 12.85
N HIS A 45 -5.05 16.73 12.75
CA HIS A 45 -6.19 15.84 12.94
C HIS A 45 -7.17 15.97 11.77
N LYS A 46 -7.80 14.85 11.40
CA LYS A 46 -8.82 14.83 10.35
C LYS A 46 -10.18 15.18 10.95
N PRO A 47 -10.97 16.08 10.33
CA PRO A 47 -12.19 16.61 10.92
C PRO A 47 -13.40 15.66 10.84
N TYR A 48 -13.28 14.52 10.14
CA TYR A 48 -14.41 13.64 9.80
C TYR A 48 -14.48 12.36 10.64
N THR A 49 -13.43 12.02 11.40
CA THR A 49 -13.47 10.90 12.35
C THR A 49 -12.37 11.08 13.40
N GLU A 50 -12.66 10.66 14.63
CA GLU A 50 -11.71 10.71 15.75
C GLU A 50 -10.74 9.53 15.73
N ASP A 51 -11.15 8.38 15.19
CA ASP A 51 -10.31 7.19 15.08
C ASP A 51 -10.27 6.70 13.62
N LEU A 52 -9.07 6.68 13.07
CA LEU A 52 -8.76 6.14 11.74
C LEU A 52 -8.03 4.80 11.81
N THR A 53 -7.72 4.32 13.02
CA THR A 53 -6.77 3.22 13.22
C THR A 53 -7.25 1.94 12.53
N SER A 54 -8.54 1.61 12.67
CA SER A 54 -9.14 0.44 12.03
C SER A 54 -9.10 0.55 10.50
N HIS A 55 -9.53 1.68 9.94
CA HIS A 55 -9.58 1.91 8.49
C HIS A 55 -8.18 1.91 7.87
N VAL A 56 -7.23 2.60 8.49
CA VAL A 56 -5.83 2.66 8.01
C VAL A 56 -5.19 1.27 8.05
N ARG A 57 -5.41 0.49 9.12
CA ARG A 57 -4.91 -0.89 9.20
C ARG A 57 -5.54 -1.77 8.12
N ARG A 58 -6.87 -1.75 7.98
CA ARG A 58 -7.58 -2.48 6.94
C ARG A 58 -7.05 -2.15 5.55
N ASN A 59 -6.96 -0.87 5.22
CA ASN A 59 -6.49 -0.42 3.90
C ASN A 59 -5.02 -0.78 3.66
N ALA A 60 -4.15 -0.63 4.66
CA ALA A 60 -2.74 -1.03 4.57
C ALA A 60 -2.59 -2.53 4.29
N LEU A 61 -3.39 -3.38 4.94
CA LEU A 61 -3.38 -4.82 4.68
C LEU A 61 -3.93 -5.17 3.29
N ARG A 62 -4.96 -4.47 2.79
CA ARG A 62 -5.41 -4.62 1.40
C ARG A 62 -4.27 -4.33 0.41
N VAL A 63 -3.49 -3.26 0.63
CA VAL A 63 -2.31 -2.96 -0.20
C VAL A 63 -1.28 -4.08 -0.10
N ALA A 64 -0.95 -4.51 1.12
CA ALA A 64 0.06 -5.53 1.37
C ALA A 64 -0.28 -6.85 0.67
N GLU A 65 -1.53 -7.31 0.81
CA GLU A 65 -2.00 -8.57 0.25
C GLU A 65 -2.10 -8.60 -1.28
N VAL A 66 -2.22 -7.44 -1.93
CA VAL A 66 -2.31 -7.35 -3.39
C VAL A 66 -0.95 -7.06 -4.02
N TRP A 67 -0.15 -6.18 -3.43
CA TRP A 67 0.97 -5.53 -4.12
C TRP A 67 2.35 -5.78 -3.54
N MET A 68 2.46 -6.34 -2.31
CA MET A 68 3.74 -6.44 -1.61
C MET A 68 4.36 -7.85 -1.58
N ASP A 69 3.74 -8.84 -2.22
CA ASP A 69 4.27 -10.21 -2.33
C ASP A 69 4.73 -10.77 -0.97
N GLU A 70 5.94 -11.30 -0.85
CA GLU A 70 6.53 -11.81 0.41
C GLU A 70 6.79 -10.70 1.44
N PHE A 71 6.92 -9.45 1.00
CA PHE A 71 7.19 -8.30 1.86
C PHE A 71 5.96 -7.81 2.61
N LYS A 72 4.76 -8.34 2.31
CA LYS A 72 3.56 -8.05 3.11
C LYS A 72 3.79 -8.33 4.60
N SER A 73 4.63 -9.33 4.90
CA SER A 73 5.08 -9.67 6.25
C SER A 73 5.58 -8.48 7.08
N HIS A 74 6.23 -7.50 6.43
CA HIS A 74 6.75 -6.32 7.07
C HIS A 74 5.63 -5.36 7.51
N VAL A 75 4.51 -5.32 6.79
CA VAL A 75 3.34 -4.54 7.18
C VAL A 75 2.71 -5.18 8.42
N TYR A 76 2.48 -6.48 8.40
CA TYR A 76 1.97 -7.21 9.57
C TYR A 76 2.84 -6.97 10.80
N MET A 77 4.16 -7.08 10.65
CA MET A 77 5.13 -6.81 11.70
C MET A 77 5.10 -5.36 12.20
N ALA A 78 5.13 -4.38 11.31
CA ALA A 78 5.14 -2.95 11.66
C ALA A 78 3.89 -2.50 12.43
N TRP A 79 2.76 -3.15 12.17
CA TRP A 79 1.49 -2.87 12.85
C TRP A 79 1.23 -3.80 14.05
N ASN A 80 2.15 -4.71 14.35
CA ASN A 80 2.00 -5.75 15.38
C ASN A 80 0.72 -6.59 15.18
N ILE A 81 0.47 -7.00 13.93
CA ILE A 81 -0.69 -7.79 13.51
C ILE A 81 -0.20 -9.21 13.20
N PRO A 82 -0.77 -10.26 13.82
CA PRO A 82 -0.52 -11.65 13.42
C PRO A 82 -0.89 -11.88 11.95
N GLN A 83 -0.04 -12.57 11.18
CA GLN A 83 -0.36 -12.91 9.79
C GLN A 83 -1.51 -13.93 9.70
N GLU A 84 -1.49 -14.89 10.61
CA GLU A 84 -2.57 -15.85 10.81
C GLU A 84 -3.53 -15.30 11.87
N ASP A 85 -4.84 -15.40 11.62
CA ASP A 85 -5.88 -14.95 12.55
C ASP A 85 -5.74 -13.49 13.01
N SER A 86 -5.39 -12.59 12.08
CA SER A 86 -5.23 -11.15 12.35
C SER A 86 -6.42 -10.47 13.03
N GLY A 87 -7.61 -11.07 12.95
CA GLY A 87 -8.87 -10.49 13.43
C GLY A 87 -9.36 -9.29 12.63
N ILE A 88 -8.65 -8.91 11.55
CA ILE A 88 -9.01 -7.79 10.69
C ILE A 88 -9.61 -8.36 9.41
N ASP A 89 -10.91 -8.13 9.23
CA ASP A 89 -11.52 -8.33 7.92
C ASP A 89 -10.96 -7.27 6.97
N ILE A 90 -10.39 -7.72 5.84
CA ILE A 90 -9.93 -6.85 4.75
C ILE A 90 -10.88 -6.87 3.56
N GLY A 91 -11.94 -7.69 3.58
CA GLY A 91 -12.88 -7.87 2.48
C GLY A 91 -12.27 -8.63 1.29
N ASP A 92 -13.04 -8.74 0.20
CA ASP A 92 -12.56 -9.37 -1.03
C ASP A 92 -11.55 -8.47 -1.76
N ILE A 93 -10.49 -9.10 -2.26
CA ILE A 93 -9.41 -8.49 -3.05
C ILE A 93 -9.19 -9.21 -4.38
N SER A 94 -10.09 -10.14 -4.74
CA SER A 94 -10.00 -10.96 -5.95
C SER A 94 -9.87 -10.10 -7.22
N GLU A 95 -10.68 -9.04 -7.34
CA GLU A 95 -10.64 -8.13 -8.47
C GLU A 95 -9.32 -7.38 -8.60
N ARG A 96 -8.74 -6.95 -7.46
CA ARG A 96 -7.45 -6.25 -7.43
C ARG A 96 -6.31 -7.20 -7.84
N LYS A 97 -6.34 -8.45 -7.37
CA LYS A 97 -5.39 -9.50 -7.81
C LYS A 97 -5.56 -9.83 -9.29
N ALA A 98 -6.79 -9.89 -9.79
CA ALA A 98 -7.08 -10.12 -11.20
C ALA A 98 -6.59 -8.96 -12.08
N LEU A 99 -6.75 -7.72 -11.63
CA LEU A 99 -6.23 -6.54 -12.31
C LEU A 99 -4.70 -6.58 -12.39
N ARG A 100 -4.01 -6.86 -11.28
CA ARG A 100 -2.53 -7.00 -11.26
C ARG A 100 -2.05 -8.05 -12.27
N LYS A 101 -2.74 -9.19 -12.35
CA LYS A 101 -2.46 -10.25 -13.32
C LYS A 101 -2.73 -9.79 -14.76
N LYS A 102 -3.86 -9.14 -15.01
CA LYS A 102 -4.27 -8.64 -16.34
C LYS A 102 -3.27 -7.64 -16.91
N LEU A 103 -2.76 -6.74 -16.06
CA LEU A 103 -1.77 -5.72 -16.43
C LEU A 103 -0.33 -6.26 -16.47
N GLN A 104 -0.12 -7.54 -16.14
CA GLN A 104 1.21 -8.19 -16.12
C GLN A 104 2.22 -7.39 -15.28
N CYS A 105 1.77 -6.88 -14.14
CA CYS A 105 2.60 -6.04 -13.29
C CYS A 105 3.80 -6.83 -12.75
N LYS A 106 4.90 -6.11 -12.52
CA LYS A 106 6.13 -6.61 -11.91
C LYS A 106 5.89 -7.01 -10.45
N THR A 107 6.91 -7.63 -9.84
CA THR A 107 6.89 -8.00 -8.42
C THR A 107 7.27 -6.82 -7.54
N PHE A 108 6.95 -6.90 -6.25
CA PHE A 108 7.37 -5.89 -5.28
C PHE A 108 8.89 -5.88 -5.09
N ARG A 109 9.55 -7.03 -5.21
CA ARG A 109 11.01 -7.10 -5.26
C ARG A 109 11.60 -6.26 -6.40
N TRP A 110 10.99 -6.31 -7.59
CA TRP A 110 11.42 -5.46 -8.71
C TRP A 110 11.25 -3.97 -8.38
N TYR A 111 10.14 -3.60 -7.72
CA TYR A 111 9.90 -2.23 -7.28
C TYR A 111 10.99 -1.76 -6.31
N LEU A 112 11.33 -2.55 -5.29
CA LEU A 112 12.37 -2.20 -4.33
C LEU A 112 13.74 -2.05 -4.99
N VAL A 113 14.10 -2.93 -5.92
CA VAL A 113 15.43 -2.88 -6.56
C VAL A 113 15.54 -1.80 -7.65
N SER A 114 14.44 -1.51 -8.35
CA SER A 114 14.47 -0.66 -9.56
C SER A 114 13.92 0.75 -9.33
N VAL A 115 13.02 0.92 -8.37
CA VAL A 115 12.29 2.18 -8.12
C VAL A 115 12.66 2.78 -6.78
N TYR A 116 12.82 1.98 -5.72
CA TYR A 116 13.16 2.48 -4.38
C TYR A 116 14.33 1.72 -3.71
N PRO A 117 15.54 1.72 -4.31
CA PRO A 117 16.69 0.95 -3.85
C PRO A 117 17.24 1.40 -2.49
N GLU A 118 16.93 2.61 -2.05
CA GLU A 118 17.33 3.14 -0.74
C GLU A 118 16.56 2.50 0.42
N MET A 119 15.43 1.84 0.13
CA MET A 119 14.64 1.15 1.14
C MET A 119 15.36 -0.10 1.62
N ARG A 120 15.61 -0.19 2.93
CA ARG A 120 16.22 -1.37 3.54
C ARG A 120 15.28 -2.56 3.42
N MET A 121 15.79 -3.65 2.85
CA MET A 121 15.14 -4.95 2.83
C MET A 121 15.66 -5.76 4.02
N TYR A 122 14.77 -6.17 4.92
CA TYR A 122 15.11 -7.10 5.98
C TYR A 122 14.83 -8.52 5.52
N SER A 123 15.85 -9.35 5.46
CA SER A 123 15.71 -10.81 5.41
C SER A 123 15.98 -11.35 6.81
N ASP A 124 15.20 -12.34 7.25
CA ASP A 124 15.46 -13.08 8.48
C ASP A 124 15.29 -12.30 9.79
N THR A 125 14.31 -11.37 9.82
CA THR A 125 13.97 -10.62 11.04
C THR A 125 13.50 -11.57 12.15
N VAL A 126 14.30 -11.73 13.21
CA VAL A 126 13.97 -12.53 14.40
C VAL A 126 13.09 -11.73 15.38
N ALA A 127 13.32 -10.41 15.48
CA ALA A 127 12.55 -9.50 16.30
C ALA A 127 12.52 -8.10 15.67
N TYR A 128 11.45 -7.35 15.92
CA TYR A 128 11.22 -5.99 15.41
C TYR A 128 10.47 -5.19 16.47
N GLY A 129 10.94 -3.97 16.75
CA GLY A 129 10.40 -3.08 17.78
C GLY A 129 11.20 -1.79 17.90
#